data_AF-A0A534AJ07-F1
#
_entry.id   AF-A0A534AJ07-F1
#
_cell.length_a   1.000
_cell.length_b   1.000
_cell.length_c   1.000
_cell.angle_alpha   90.00
_cell.angle_beta   90.00
_cell.angle_gamma   90.00
#
_symmetry.space_group_name_H-M   'P 1'
#
loop_
_entity.id
_entity.type
_entity.pdbx_description
1 polymer ?
#
loop_
_entity_poly.entity_id
_entity_poly.type
_entity_poly.pdbx_seq_one_letter_code
_entity_poly.pdbx_strand_id
1 'polypeptide(L)'
;MPLFSRLFRRQAPTPTPQPEQAPAAEQPPPPDPAALAAQRAVEEEEALTAAIAAADQAALASLACTGFSTRIRQRAAQAIDDPARLHELIRATRGGKDKQVYRILTAKRDEVLAEQRSAERLEAEIQAASAAIERHSLRPFDALFTPTLEQLERRWSAVAPRAALELQQHVERHLGRARETIEQYRKRLEAEADRERAAARAADEERTRRELARQ
;
A
#
# COMPACT_ATOMS: atom_id res chain seq x y z
N MET A 1 88.77 -4.26 7.75
CA MET A 1 90.14 -4.33 7.19
C MET A 1 90.39 -5.77 6.74
N PRO A 2 91.04 -6.05 5.60
CA PRO A 2 90.70 -5.69 4.22
C PRO A 2 90.63 -6.92 3.26
N LEU A 3 89.91 -6.74 2.15
CA LEU A 3 90.23 -7.04 0.73
C LEU A 3 90.72 -8.42 0.23
N PHE A 4 90.31 -8.66 -1.04
CA PHE A 4 90.85 -9.52 -2.11
C PHE A 4 90.03 -10.78 -2.42
N SER A 5 89.12 -10.78 -3.39
CA SER A 5 89.26 -10.75 -4.87
C SER A 5 90.05 -11.90 -5.51
N ARG A 6 89.25 -12.82 -6.08
CA ARG A 6 89.29 -13.33 -7.47
C ARG A 6 90.27 -14.45 -7.87
N LEU A 7 89.70 -15.24 -8.80
CA LEU A 7 90.28 -16.10 -9.83
C LEU A 7 90.68 -17.51 -9.40
N PHE A 8 89.88 -18.51 -9.79
CA PHE A 8 90.37 -19.49 -10.77
C PHE A 8 89.20 -20.13 -11.57
N ARG A 9 89.14 -19.65 -12.81
CA ARG A 9 88.66 -20.26 -14.05
C ARG A 9 88.60 -21.80 -14.01
N ARG A 10 87.42 -22.39 -14.27
CA ARG A 10 87.29 -23.80 -14.65
C ARG A 10 86.40 -23.95 -15.89
N GLN A 11 87.10 -24.21 -17.00
CA GLN A 11 86.78 -24.98 -18.21
C GLN A 11 85.33 -25.05 -18.72
N ALA A 12 85.17 -24.64 -19.97
CA ALA A 12 84.02 -24.96 -20.81
C ALA A 12 84.03 -26.45 -21.23
N PRO A 13 82.87 -27.12 -21.27
CA PRO A 13 82.65 -28.26 -22.13
C PRO A 13 81.89 -27.86 -23.41
N THR A 14 82.20 -28.61 -24.47
CA THR A 14 81.74 -28.56 -25.86
C THR A 14 80.22 -28.57 -26.08
N PRO A 15 79.72 -27.99 -27.19
CA PRO A 15 78.30 -27.99 -27.54
C PRO A 15 77.88 -29.38 -28.03
N THR A 16 76.82 -29.92 -27.43
CA THR A 16 76.11 -31.10 -27.95
C THR A 16 74.85 -30.58 -28.67
N PRO A 17 74.57 -30.99 -29.91
CA PRO A 17 73.40 -30.52 -30.66
C PRO A 17 72.17 -31.38 -30.31
N GLN A 18 71.03 -30.75 -30.03
CA GLN A 18 69.65 -31.27 -30.17
C GLN A 18 68.64 -30.32 -29.49
N PRO A 19 67.34 -30.35 -29.83
CA PRO A 19 66.72 -30.57 -31.13
C PRO A 19 65.83 -29.37 -31.53
N GLU A 20 65.52 -29.33 -32.82
CA GLU A 20 64.59 -28.42 -33.50
C GLU A 20 63.27 -28.26 -32.72
N GLN A 21 63.03 -27.05 -32.22
CA GLN A 21 61.75 -26.67 -31.63
C GLN A 21 60.71 -26.61 -32.75
N ALA A 22 59.75 -27.54 -32.72
CA ALA A 22 58.52 -27.41 -33.49
C ALA A 22 57.85 -26.06 -33.13
N PRO A 23 57.27 -25.34 -34.10
CA PRO A 23 56.68 -24.03 -33.82
C PRO A 23 55.52 -24.20 -32.83
N ALA A 24 55.67 -23.58 -31.67
CA ALA A 24 54.59 -23.39 -30.73
C ALA A 24 53.48 -22.64 -31.45
N ALA A 25 52.35 -23.31 -31.66
CA ALA A 25 51.12 -22.64 -32.07
C ALA A 25 50.83 -21.53 -31.06
N GLU A 26 50.93 -20.30 -31.52
CA GLU A 26 50.65 -19.08 -30.79
C GLU A 26 49.20 -19.15 -30.29
N GLN A 27 49.01 -19.46 -29.01
CA GLN A 27 47.70 -19.38 -28.39
C GLN A 27 47.29 -17.90 -28.42
N PRO A 28 46.08 -17.56 -28.91
CA PRO A 28 45.63 -16.18 -28.93
C PRO A 28 45.66 -15.61 -27.51
N PRO A 29 46.01 -14.31 -27.35
CA PRO A 29 46.11 -13.69 -26.04
C PRO A 29 44.77 -13.81 -25.30
N PRO A 30 44.79 -14.04 -23.98
CA PRO A 30 43.57 -14.11 -23.19
C PRO A 30 42.78 -12.80 -23.36
N PRO A 31 41.45 -12.87 -23.48
CA PRO A 31 40.59 -11.69 -23.65
C PRO A 31 40.81 -10.69 -22.51
N ASP A 32 40.81 -9.40 -22.87
CA ASP A 32 40.97 -8.30 -21.90
C ASP A 32 39.89 -8.40 -20.80
N PRO A 33 40.27 -8.52 -19.51
CA PRO A 33 39.31 -8.60 -18.41
C PRO A 33 38.36 -7.41 -18.36
N ALA A 34 38.76 -6.23 -18.84
CA ALA A 34 37.88 -5.06 -18.92
C ALA A 34 36.77 -5.22 -19.97
N ALA A 35 37.11 -5.80 -21.13
CA ALA A 35 36.13 -6.07 -22.19
C ALA A 35 35.09 -7.11 -21.75
N LEU A 36 35.52 -8.16 -21.03
CA LEU A 36 34.61 -9.16 -20.47
C LEU A 36 33.67 -8.58 -19.40
N ALA A 37 34.17 -7.67 -18.54
CA ALA A 37 33.33 -7.00 -17.54
C ALA A 37 32.28 -6.08 -18.18
N ALA A 38 32.65 -5.37 -19.27
CA ALA A 38 31.72 -4.52 -20.01
C ALA A 38 30.60 -5.33 -20.69
N GLN A 39 30.94 -6.46 -21.33
CA GLN A 39 29.96 -7.35 -21.94
C GLN A 39 28.96 -7.89 -20.91
N ARG A 40 29.45 -8.38 -19.77
CA ARG A 40 28.58 -8.86 -18.67
C ARG A 40 27.64 -7.77 -18.14
N ALA A 41 28.09 -6.52 -18.07
CA ALA A 41 27.24 -5.42 -17.61
C ALA A 41 26.10 -5.12 -18.60
N VAL A 42 26.35 -5.25 -19.91
CA VAL A 42 25.31 -5.10 -20.95
C VAL A 42 24.32 -6.26 -20.86
N GLU A 43 24.82 -7.50 -20.79
CA GLU A 43 23.99 -8.70 -20.67
C GLU A 43 23.07 -8.65 -19.44
N GLU A 44 23.57 -8.22 -18.27
CA GLU A 44 22.73 -8.10 -17.08
C GLU A 44 21.70 -6.96 -17.16
N GLU A 45 21.99 -5.84 -17.84
CA GLU A 45 21.01 -4.77 -18.06
C GLU A 45 19.90 -5.24 -19.03
N GLU A 46 20.23 -6.03 -20.04
CA GLU A 46 19.26 -6.70 -20.91
C GLU A 46 18.41 -7.70 -20.13
N ALA A 47 19.05 -8.56 -19.31
CA ALA A 47 18.37 -9.52 -18.46
C ALA A 47 17.44 -8.84 -17.45
N LEU A 48 17.87 -7.73 -16.85
CA LEU A 48 17.04 -6.90 -15.97
C LEU A 48 15.83 -6.36 -16.72
N THR A 49 16.05 -5.81 -17.92
CA THR A 49 14.97 -5.25 -18.74
C THR A 49 13.95 -6.33 -19.13
N ALA A 50 14.42 -7.52 -19.51
CA ALA A 50 13.58 -8.66 -19.81
C ALA A 50 12.80 -9.15 -18.58
N ALA A 51 13.46 -9.24 -17.42
CA ALA A 51 12.82 -9.65 -16.17
C ALA A 51 11.74 -8.67 -15.72
N ILE A 52 11.96 -7.36 -15.86
CA ILE A 52 10.95 -6.33 -15.59
C ILE A 52 9.77 -6.49 -16.56
N ALA A 53 10.03 -6.64 -17.86
CA ALA A 53 8.98 -6.77 -18.87
C ALA A 53 8.13 -8.04 -18.68
N ALA A 54 8.76 -9.14 -18.25
CA ALA A 54 8.09 -10.40 -17.96
C ALA A 54 7.47 -10.47 -16.55
N ALA A 55 7.68 -9.44 -15.71
CA ALA A 55 7.36 -9.45 -14.28
C ALA A 55 7.93 -10.68 -13.53
N ASP A 56 9.09 -11.18 -13.97
CA ASP A 56 9.73 -12.37 -13.40
C ASP A 56 10.38 -12.04 -12.05
N GLN A 57 9.61 -12.24 -10.99
CA GLN A 57 10.03 -11.96 -9.61
C GLN A 57 11.23 -12.81 -9.18
N ALA A 58 11.44 -13.99 -9.76
CA ALA A 58 12.58 -14.84 -9.40
C ALA A 58 13.87 -14.30 -10.03
N ALA A 59 13.83 -13.91 -11.30
CA ALA A 59 14.97 -13.26 -11.96
C ALA A 59 15.33 -11.92 -11.30
N LEU A 60 14.32 -11.11 -10.96
CA LEU A 60 14.52 -9.84 -10.25
C LEU A 60 15.13 -10.04 -8.85
N ALA A 61 14.68 -11.05 -8.11
CA ALA A 61 15.27 -11.43 -6.82
C ALA A 61 16.75 -11.78 -6.93
N SER A 62 17.13 -12.59 -7.93
CA SER A 62 18.53 -12.93 -8.18
C SER A 62 19.35 -11.68 -8.50
N LEU A 63 18.87 -10.84 -9.43
CA LEU A 63 19.56 -9.61 -9.83
C LEU A 63 19.70 -8.61 -8.67
N ALA A 64 18.73 -8.52 -7.77
CA ALA A 64 18.79 -7.66 -6.59
C ALA A 64 19.88 -8.09 -5.59
N CYS A 65 20.12 -9.40 -5.45
CA CYS A 65 21.13 -9.93 -4.54
C CYS A 65 22.53 -9.98 -5.16
N THR A 66 22.65 -10.48 -6.39
CA THR A 66 23.94 -10.83 -7.00
C THR A 66 24.36 -9.93 -8.16
N GLY A 67 23.50 -9.02 -8.60
CA GLY A 67 23.77 -8.15 -9.75
C GLY A 67 25.14 -7.46 -9.67
N PHE A 68 25.83 -7.43 -10.80
CA PHE A 68 27.20 -6.98 -10.94
C PHE A 68 27.36 -5.53 -10.45
N SER A 69 26.47 -4.64 -10.91
CA SER A 69 26.48 -3.22 -10.53
C SER A 69 25.48 -2.90 -9.42
N THR A 70 25.80 -1.87 -8.62
CA THR A 70 24.88 -1.27 -7.65
C THR A 70 23.58 -0.80 -8.30
N ARG A 71 23.68 -0.27 -9.54
CA ARG A 71 22.52 0.19 -10.31
C ARG A 71 21.56 -0.96 -10.63
N ILE A 72 22.07 -2.10 -11.12
CA ILE A 72 21.27 -3.27 -11.46
C ILE A 72 20.57 -3.80 -10.21
N ARG A 73 21.31 -3.95 -9.09
CA ARG A 73 20.74 -4.45 -7.84
C ARG A 73 19.59 -3.56 -7.33
N GLN A 74 19.78 -2.24 -7.34
CA GLN A 74 18.76 -1.31 -6.88
C GLN A 74 17.53 -1.26 -7.81
N ARG A 75 17.75 -1.26 -9.14
CA ARG A 75 16.64 -1.31 -10.10
C ARG A 75 15.84 -2.61 -10.01
N ALA A 76 16.52 -3.74 -9.84
CA ALA A 76 15.87 -5.02 -9.62
C ALA A 76 15.04 -5.01 -8.32
N ALA A 77 15.59 -4.49 -7.23
CA ALA A 77 14.87 -4.33 -5.96
C ALA A 77 13.64 -3.42 -6.08
N GLN A 78 13.71 -2.37 -6.90
CA GLN A 78 12.58 -1.48 -7.17
C GLN A 78 11.46 -2.16 -7.96
N ALA A 79 11.77 -3.18 -8.77
CA ALA A 79 10.80 -3.90 -9.59
C ALA A 79 10.16 -5.12 -8.89
N ILE A 80 10.55 -5.42 -7.64
CA ILE A 80 9.98 -6.52 -6.87
C ILE A 80 8.72 -6.06 -6.16
N ASP A 81 7.59 -6.69 -6.45
CA ASP A 81 6.28 -6.33 -5.90
C ASP A 81 5.64 -7.46 -5.08
N ASP A 82 6.14 -8.69 -5.20
CA ASP A 82 5.60 -9.84 -4.46
C ASP A 82 5.87 -9.73 -2.94
N PRO A 83 4.83 -9.65 -2.08
CA PRO A 83 4.99 -9.55 -0.63
C PRO A 83 5.79 -10.71 -0.01
N ALA A 84 5.63 -11.94 -0.53
CA ALA A 84 6.37 -13.09 -0.04
C ALA A 84 7.88 -12.92 -0.31
N ARG A 85 8.23 -12.48 -1.52
CA ARG A 85 9.62 -12.21 -1.89
C ARG A 85 10.21 -11.01 -1.18
N LEU A 86 9.44 -9.94 -0.94
CA LEU A 86 9.90 -8.82 -0.13
C LEU A 86 10.37 -9.29 1.26
N HIS A 87 9.60 -10.16 1.92
CA HIS A 87 9.98 -10.70 3.23
C HIS A 87 11.26 -11.53 3.20
N GLU A 88 11.43 -12.38 2.20
CA GLU A 88 12.62 -13.21 2.04
C GLU A 88 13.87 -12.36 1.71
N LEU A 89 13.75 -11.43 0.77
CA LEU A 89 14.86 -10.60 0.31
C LEU A 89 15.32 -9.59 1.37
N ILE A 90 14.41 -9.06 2.19
CA ILE A 90 14.78 -8.22 3.34
C ILE A 90 15.70 -8.99 4.30
N ARG A 91 15.44 -10.28 4.52
CA ARG A 91 16.30 -11.13 5.35
C ARG A 91 17.63 -11.42 4.65
N ALA A 92 17.60 -11.77 3.37
CA ALA A 92 18.77 -12.13 2.59
C ALA A 92 19.74 -10.94 2.36
N THR A 93 19.22 -9.73 2.29
CA THR A 93 20.01 -8.51 2.00
C THR A 93 20.43 -7.75 3.26
N ARG A 94 20.04 -8.23 4.45
CA ARG A 94 20.41 -7.61 5.73
C ARG A 94 21.91 -7.69 5.95
N GLY A 95 22.56 -6.52 6.03
CA GLY A 95 24.02 -6.44 6.16
C GLY A 95 24.78 -6.88 4.90
N GLY A 96 24.09 -7.05 3.77
CA GLY A 96 24.68 -7.47 2.51
C GLY A 96 25.48 -6.37 1.81
N LYS A 97 25.97 -6.70 0.61
CA LYS A 97 26.84 -5.86 -0.24
C LYS A 97 26.27 -4.46 -0.51
N ASP A 98 24.94 -4.32 -0.53
CA ASP A 98 24.26 -3.09 -0.88
C ASP A 98 23.18 -2.72 0.14
N LYS A 99 23.50 -1.78 1.03
CA LYS A 99 22.57 -1.30 2.06
C LYS A 99 21.33 -0.64 1.45
N GLN A 100 21.41 -0.08 0.25
CA GLN A 100 20.26 0.59 -0.36
C GLN A 100 19.23 -0.42 -0.86
N VAL A 101 19.65 -1.58 -1.34
CA VAL A 101 18.73 -2.68 -1.70
C VAL A 101 17.86 -3.05 -0.50
N TYR A 102 18.47 -3.27 0.67
CA TYR A 102 17.73 -3.56 1.91
C TYR A 102 16.72 -2.45 2.25
N ARG A 103 17.11 -1.18 2.09
CA ARG A 103 16.23 -0.02 2.36
C ARG A 103 15.06 0.06 1.39
N ILE A 104 15.31 -0.15 0.09
CA ILE A 104 14.28 -0.17 -0.95
C ILE A 104 13.26 -1.25 -0.64
N LEU A 105 13.70 -2.50 -0.42
CA LEU A 105 12.80 -3.63 -0.14
C LEU A 105 11.97 -3.40 1.14
N THR A 106 12.59 -2.83 2.17
CA THR A 106 11.89 -2.50 3.43
C THR A 106 10.83 -1.41 3.19
N ALA A 107 11.15 -0.37 2.44
CA ALA A 107 10.20 0.69 2.09
C ALA A 107 9.01 0.13 1.30
N LYS A 108 9.25 -0.71 0.29
CA LYS A 108 8.18 -1.37 -0.49
C LYS A 108 7.27 -2.22 0.39
N ARG A 109 7.83 -3.02 1.30
CA ARG A 109 7.02 -3.79 2.27
C ARG A 109 6.17 -2.85 3.13
N ASP A 110 6.75 -1.76 3.61
CA ASP A 110 6.04 -0.82 4.47
C ASP A 110 4.91 -0.07 3.73
N GLU A 111 5.10 0.21 2.43
CA GLU A 111 4.08 0.72 1.51
C GLU A 111 2.92 -0.28 1.36
N VAL A 112 3.20 -1.55 1.03
CA VAL A 112 2.18 -2.60 0.94
C VAL A 112 1.39 -2.74 2.24
N LEU A 113 2.07 -2.73 3.38
CA LEU A 113 1.41 -2.78 4.68
C LEU A 113 0.60 -1.51 4.98
N ALA A 114 1.03 -0.34 4.51
CA ALA A 114 0.29 0.90 4.67
C ALA A 114 -0.98 0.93 3.83
N GLU A 115 -0.94 0.42 2.61
CA GLU A 115 -2.10 0.24 1.73
C GLU A 115 -3.10 -0.75 2.32
N GLN A 116 -2.64 -1.89 2.84
CA GLN A 116 -3.51 -2.85 3.53
C GLN A 116 -4.21 -2.20 4.72
N ARG A 117 -3.45 -1.51 5.59
CA ARG A 117 -4.04 -0.79 6.73
C ARG A 117 -5.00 0.32 6.31
N SER A 118 -4.77 1.00 5.20
CA SER A 118 -5.67 2.07 4.73
C SER A 118 -6.98 1.48 4.20
N ALA A 119 -6.92 0.37 3.47
CA ALA A 119 -8.08 -0.38 3.03
C ALA A 119 -8.89 -0.93 4.21
N GLU A 120 -8.23 -1.55 5.20
CA GLU A 120 -8.89 -2.03 6.43
C GLU A 120 -9.58 -0.90 7.21
N ARG A 121 -8.93 0.27 7.32
CA ARG A 121 -9.52 1.44 7.99
C ARG A 121 -10.74 1.95 7.26
N LEU A 122 -10.68 2.04 5.93
CA LEU A 122 -11.81 2.45 5.11
C LEU A 122 -12.99 1.49 5.28
N GLU A 123 -12.75 0.19 5.22
CA GLU A 123 -13.79 -0.82 5.43
C GLU A 123 -14.39 -0.72 6.83
N ALA A 124 -13.55 -0.60 7.87
CA ALA A 124 -14.03 -0.40 9.23
C ALA A 124 -14.87 0.88 9.39
N GLU A 125 -14.51 1.96 8.68
CA GLU A 125 -15.28 3.20 8.68
C GLU A 125 -16.64 3.04 8.00
N ILE A 126 -16.68 2.37 6.84
CA ILE A 126 -17.92 2.02 6.11
C ILE A 126 -18.85 1.23 7.03
N GLN A 127 -18.36 0.16 7.65
CA GLN A 127 -19.15 -0.69 8.54
C GLN A 127 -19.62 0.08 9.78
N ALA A 128 -18.75 0.89 10.39
CA ALA A 128 -19.10 1.67 11.56
C ALA A 128 -20.15 2.76 11.26
N ALA A 129 -20.06 3.42 10.11
CA ALA A 129 -21.03 4.42 9.67
C ALA A 129 -22.39 3.78 9.38
N SER A 130 -22.41 2.67 8.63
CA SER A 130 -23.63 1.90 8.36
C SER A 130 -24.31 1.44 9.66
N ALA A 131 -23.58 0.77 10.54
CA ALA A 131 -24.12 0.26 11.80
C ALA A 131 -24.59 1.37 12.74
N ALA A 132 -24.00 2.58 12.67
CA ALA A 132 -24.47 3.73 13.44
C ALA A 132 -25.83 4.23 12.93
N ILE A 133 -26.02 4.31 11.61
CA ILE A 133 -27.30 4.68 10.99
C ILE A 133 -28.37 3.64 11.32
N GLU A 134 -28.06 2.36 11.17
CA GLU A 134 -28.99 1.27 11.50
C GLU A 134 -29.48 1.40 12.94
N ARG A 135 -28.55 1.48 13.91
CA ARG A 135 -28.88 1.64 15.33
C ARG A 135 -29.72 2.89 15.59
N HIS A 136 -29.38 4.02 14.97
CA HIS A 136 -30.12 5.27 15.15
C HIS A 136 -31.54 5.19 14.57
N SER A 137 -31.73 4.53 13.42
CA SER A 137 -33.05 4.36 12.80
C SER A 137 -34.06 3.57 13.65
N LEU A 138 -33.58 2.79 14.61
CA LEU A 138 -34.39 2.00 15.54
C LEU A 138 -34.70 2.74 16.84
N ARG A 139 -34.06 3.88 17.11
CA ARG A 139 -34.27 4.64 18.34
C ARG A 139 -35.60 5.40 18.29
N PRO A 140 -36.27 5.60 19.44
CA PRO A 140 -37.39 6.52 19.52
C PRO A 140 -36.93 7.95 19.28
N PHE A 141 -37.85 8.80 18.80
CA PHE A 141 -37.57 10.21 18.58
C PHE A 141 -37.30 10.92 19.92
N ASP A 142 -36.20 11.67 19.96
CA ASP A 142 -35.82 12.59 21.03
C ASP A 142 -35.33 13.92 20.42
N ALA A 143 -35.05 14.93 21.25
CA ALA A 143 -34.59 16.24 20.77
C ALA A 143 -33.27 16.18 19.98
N LEU A 144 -32.44 15.16 20.20
CA LEU A 144 -31.16 14.97 19.52
C LEU A 144 -31.28 14.08 18.28
N PHE A 145 -32.46 13.54 17.98
CA PHE A 145 -32.64 12.56 16.93
C PHE A 145 -32.29 13.12 15.56
N THR A 146 -32.87 14.27 15.21
CA THR A 146 -32.62 14.96 13.93
C THR A 146 -31.15 15.39 13.77
N PRO A 147 -30.53 16.14 14.70
CA PRO A 147 -29.13 16.56 14.52
C PRO A 147 -28.15 15.37 14.51
N THR A 148 -28.43 14.31 15.26
CA THR A 148 -27.62 13.08 15.20
C THR A 148 -27.75 12.40 13.84
N LEU A 149 -28.97 12.30 13.30
CA LEU A 149 -29.20 11.71 11.98
C LEU A 149 -28.44 12.48 10.88
N GLU A 150 -28.49 13.82 10.89
CA GLU A 150 -27.76 14.65 9.93
C GLU A 150 -26.24 14.43 10.01
N GLN A 151 -25.68 14.32 11.21
CA GLN A 151 -24.26 14.02 11.39
C GLN A 151 -23.90 12.63 10.82
N LEU A 152 -24.74 11.62 11.08
CA LEU A 152 -24.53 10.27 10.58
C LEU A 152 -24.66 10.20 9.06
N GLU A 153 -25.63 10.90 8.46
CA GLU A 153 -25.79 11.02 7.01
C GLU A 153 -24.55 11.65 6.36
N ARG A 154 -24.00 12.74 6.94
CA ARG A 154 -22.76 13.36 6.46
C ARG A 154 -21.58 12.40 6.50
N ARG A 155 -21.40 11.69 7.61
CA ARG A 155 -20.32 10.69 7.74
C ARG A 155 -20.48 9.56 6.72
N TRP A 156 -21.71 9.07 6.52
CA TRP A 156 -21.98 8.06 5.51
C TRP A 156 -21.70 8.55 4.09
N SER A 157 -22.11 9.78 3.76
CA SER A 157 -21.91 10.35 2.42
C SER A 157 -20.44 10.39 1.99
N ALA A 158 -19.51 10.54 2.94
CA ALA A 158 -18.07 10.53 2.68
C ALA A 158 -17.53 9.15 2.26
N VAL A 159 -18.16 8.06 2.72
CA VAL A 159 -17.70 6.68 2.49
C VAL A 159 -18.60 5.87 1.56
N ALA A 160 -19.84 6.32 1.33
CA ALA A 160 -20.85 5.63 0.53
C ALA A 160 -20.38 5.23 -0.88
N PRO A 161 -19.65 6.07 -1.64
CA PRO A 161 -19.20 5.68 -2.99
C PRO A 161 -18.25 4.49 -3.03
N ARG A 162 -17.62 4.15 -1.89
CA ARG A 162 -16.70 3.01 -1.76
C ARG A 162 -17.34 1.78 -1.13
N ALA A 163 -18.57 1.90 -0.63
CA ALA A 163 -19.31 0.78 -0.07
C ALA A 163 -19.93 -0.09 -1.17
N ALA A 164 -20.09 -1.38 -0.87
CA ALA A 164 -20.83 -2.31 -1.74
C ALA A 164 -22.29 -1.86 -1.94
N LEU A 165 -22.86 -2.15 -3.12
CA LEU A 165 -24.19 -1.68 -3.49
C LEU A 165 -25.27 -2.21 -2.53
N GLU A 166 -25.16 -3.46 -2.07
CA GLU A 166 -26.10 -4.03 -1.11
C GLU A 166 -26.11 -3.24 0.20
N LEU A 167 -24.92 -2.81 0.65
CA LEU A 167 -24.78 -2.02 1.87
C LEU A 167 -25.32 -0.60 1.68
N GLN A 168 -25.12 0.01 0.51
CA GLN A 168 -25.72 1.30 0.18
C GLN A 168 -27.26 1.23 0.24
N GLN A 169 -27.86 0.22 -0.37
CA GLN A 169 -29.30 -0.01 -0.33
C GLN A 169 -29.79 -0.29 1.08
N HIS A 170 -29.01 -1.02 1.88
CA HIS A 170 -29.31 -1.27 3.29
C HIS A 170 -29.36 0.04 4.08
N VAL A 171 -28.33 0.88 3.97
CA VAL A 171 -28.30 2.18 4.65
C VAL A 171 -29.45 3.08 4.20
N GLU A 172 -29.76 3.14 2.91
CA GLU A 172 -30.88 3.97 2.40
C GLU A 172 -32.22 3.56 3.03
N ARG A 173 -32.48 2.27 3.23
CA ARG A 173 -33.70 1.82 3.94
C ARG A 173 -33.74 2.33 5.38
N HIS A 174 -32.62 2.30 6.09
CA HIS A 174 -32.55 2.78 7.47
C HIS A 174 -32.66 4.31 7.56
N LEU A 175 -32.10 5.05 6.60
CA LEU A 175 -32.30 6.50 6.49
C LEU A 175 -33.76 6.83 6.20
N GLY A 176 -34.40 6.12 5.27
CA GLY A 176 -35.82 6.25 4.99
C GLY A 176 -36.68 6.07 6.24
N ARG A 177 -36.42 5.00 7.01
CA ARG A 177 -37.09 4.76 8.30
C ARG A 177 -36.86 5.89 9.31
N ALA A 178 -35.62 6.37 9.45
CA ALA A 178 -35.31 7.43 10.39
C ALA A 178 -36.02 8.76 10.02
N ARG A 179 -36.09 9.08 8.72
CA ARG A 179 -36.82 10.23 8.20
C ARG A 179 -38.33 10.08 8.43
N GLU A 180 -38.87 8.89 8.27
CA GLU A 180 -40.27 8.61 8.60
C GLU A 180 -40.57 8.86 10.08
N THR A 181 -39.68 8.45 11.00
CA THR A 181 -39.81 8.74 12.44
C THR A 181 -39.90 10.24 12.72
N ILE A 182 -39.09 11.06 12.04
CA ILE A 182 -39.12 12.52 12.17
C ILE A 182 -40.47 13.08 11.70
N GLU A 183 -40.95 12.64 10.54
CA GLU A 183 -42.22 13.09 9.98
C GLU A 183 -43.43 12.66 10.82
N GLN A 184 -43.41 11.43 11.36
CA GLN A 184 -44.43 10.96 12.29
C GLN A 184 -44.47 11.80 13.57
N TYR A 185 -43.30 12.19 14.10
CA TYR A 185 -43.22 13.07 15.26
C TYR A 185 -43.77 14.48 14.96
N ARG A 186 -43.41 15.06 13.82
CA ARG A 186 -43.94 16.37 13.37
C ARG A 186 -45.47 16.36 13.29
N LYS A 187 -46.04 15.35 12.64
CA LYS A 187 -47.51 15.20 12.53
C LYS A 187 -48.20 15.06 13.89
N ARG A 188 -47.57 14.39 14.86
CA ARG A 188 -48.11 14.28 16.23
C ARG A 188 -48.15 15.63 16.93
N LEU A 189 -47.08 16.42 16.83
CA LEU A 189 -47.04 17.76 17.41
C LEU A 189 -48.09 18.70 16.80
N GLU A 190 -48.26 18.66 15.48
CA GLU A 190 -49.29 19.44 14.80
C GLU A 190 -50.70 19.05 15.26
N ALA A 191 -50.99 17.76 15.33
CA ALA A 191 -52.28 17.25 15.79
C ALA A 191 -52.57 17.60 17.26
N GLU A 192 -51.55 17.61 18.12
CA GLU A 192 -51.67 18.03 19.52
C GLU A 192 -51.98 19.52 19.62
N ALA A 193 -51.23 20.36 18.91
CA ALA A 193 -51.48 21.80 18.84
C ALA A 193 -52.88 22.13 18.29
N ASP A 194 -53.36 21.40 17.29
CA ASP A 194 -54.73 21.56 16.77
C ASP A 194 -55.81 21.20 17.80
N ARG A 195 -55.60 20.15 18.58
CA ARG A 195 -56.51 19.76 19.67
C ARG A 195 -56.53 20.81 20.77
N GLU A 196 -55.38 21.33 21.18
CA GLU A 196 -55.29 22.40 22.17
C GLU A 196 -56.00 23.67 21.69
N ARG A 197 -55.78 24.07 20.43
CA ARG A 197 -56.46 25.21 19.82
C ARG A 197 -57.98 25.01 19.75
N ALA A 198 -58.44 23.81 19.41
CA ALA A 198 -59.86 23.48 19.38
C ALA A 198 -60.49 23.51 20.78
N ALA A 199 -59.81 22.95 21.78
CA ALA A 199 -60.26 22.98 23.18
C ALA A 199 -60.36 24.40 23.73
N ALA A 200 -59.37 25.26 23.42
CA ALA A 200 -59.38 26.66 23.82
C ALA A 200 -60.58 27.42 23.22
N ARG A 201 -60.83 27.26 21.91
CA ARG A 201 -61.99 27.88 21.24
C ARG A 201 -63.32 27.43 21.84
N ALA A 202 -63.47 26.12 22.08
CA ALA A 202 -64.70 25.59 22.68
C ALA A 202 -64.94 26.16 24.09
N ALA A 203 -63.88 26.32 24.90
CA ALA A 203 -63.98 26.94 26.22
C ALA A 203 -64.36 28.43 26.14
N ASP A 204 -63.83 29.18 25.17
CA ASP A 204 -64.21 30.58 24.92
C ASP A 204 -65.67 30.72 24.49
N GLU A 205 -66.13 29.88 23.58
CA GLU A 205 -67.53 29.84 23.14
C GLU A 205 -68.46 29.53 24.31
N GLU A 206 -68.11 28.56 25.16
CA GLU A 206 -68.91 28.21 26.33
C GLU A 206 -68.95 29.36 27.36
N ARG A 207 -67.83 30.05 27.60
CA ARG A 207 -67.80 31.25 28.45
C ARG A 207 -68.74 32.32 27.93
N THR A 208 -68.62 32.65 26.65
CA THR A 208 -69.46 33.65 25.98
C THR A 208 -70.95 33.28 26.08
N ARG A 209 -71.28 32.00 25.87
CA ARG A 209 -72.66 31.50 25.98
C ARG A 209 -73.23 31.65 27.39
N ARG A 210 -72.41 31.37 28.41
CA ARG A 210 -72.79 31.52 29.83
C ARG A 210 -72.97 32.99 30.22
N GLU A 211 -72.16 33.89 29.67
CA GLU A 211 -72.30 35.33 29.89
C GLU A 211 -73.59 35.87 29.26
N LEU A 212 -73.89 35.47 28.02
CA LEU A 212 -75.14 35.84 27.34
C LEU A 212 -76.38 35.29 28.05
N ALA A 213 -76.31 34.08 28.61
CA ALA A 213 -77.43 33.47 29.35
C ALA A 213 -77.68 34.10 30.74
N ARG A 214 -76.77 34.95 31.23
CA ARG A 214 -76.89 35.66 32.51
C ARG A 214 -77.40 37.09 32.38
N GLN A 215 -77.49 37.62 31.16
CA GLN A 215 -78.07 38.93 30.84
C GLN A 215 -79.56 38.78 30.55
#